data_AF-A0A7J6Q5I3-F1
#
_entry.id   AF-A0A7J6Q5I3-F1
#
_cell.length_a   1.000
_cell.length_b   1.000
_cell.length_c   1.000
_cell.angle_alpha   90.00
_cell.angle_beta   90.00
_cell.angle_gamma   90.00
#
_symmetry.space_group_name_H-M   'P 1'
#
loop_
_entity.id
_entity.type
_entity.pdbx_description
1 polymer ?
#
loop_
_entity_poly.entity_id
_entity_poly.type
_entity_poly.pdbx_seq_one_letter_code
_entity_poly.pdbx_strand_id
1 'polypeptide(L)'
;MWRLEGDEKTKAKYTLPSGSLMRNRYRAALSWFDEFVAKAEEQSEFLYWGNGGDKPDVSNVLEIKKKNHCKHFSYFLKKFKFLYEDAGMLPDKVFHLRARYDDGTERCLELRDKHRL
;
A
#
# COMPACT_ATOMS: atom_id res chain seq x y z
N MET A 1 -11.90 0.28 10.56
CA MET A 1 -13.08 -0.01 11.41
C MET A 1 -12.88 -1.41 11.96
N TRP A 2 -12.78 -1.56 13.28
CA TRP A 2 -12.57 -2.88 13.91
C TRP A 2 -13.82 -3.73 13.74
N ARG A 3 -13.67 -5.00 13.35
CA ARG A 3 -14.76 -5.96 13.28
C ARG A 3 -14.83 -6.68 14.62
N LEU A 4 -15.99 -6.68 15.26
CA LEU A 4 -16.23 -7.37 16.53
C LEU A 4 -16.95 -8.68 16.25
N GLU A 5 -16.45 -9.76 16.83
CA GLU A 5 -17.10 -11.07 16.74
C GLU A 5 -18.48 -11.01 17.41
N GLY A 6 -19.50 -11.49 16.72
CA GLY A 6 -20.90 -11.45 17.19
C GLY A 6 -21.65 -10.13 16.97
N ASP A 7 -21.00 -9.04 16.53
CA ASP A 7 -21.69 -7.79 16.20
C ASP A 7 -22.00 -7.70 14.69
N GLU A 8 -23.25 -7.99 14.34
CA GLU A 8 -23.79 -7.90 12.96
C GLU A 8 -23.60 -6.51 12.32
N LYS A 9 -23.50 -5.42 13.11
CA LYS A 9 -23.26 -4.08 12.54
C LYS A 9 -21.87 -3.94 11.94
N THR A 10 -20.91 -4.72 12.41
CA THR A 10 -19.50 -4.68 11.96
C THR A 10 -19.15 -5.78 10.96
N LYS A 11 -20.11 -6.66 10.66
CA LYS A 11 -19.94 -7.77 9.71
C LYS A 11 -19.80 -7.26 8.28
N ALA A 12 -18.96 -7.94 7.49
CA ALA A 12 -18.79 -7.60 6.08
C ALA A 12 -20.09 -7.86 5.32
N LYS A 13 -20.62 -6.83 4.64
CA LYS A 13 -21.85 -6.92 3.83
C LYS A 13 -21.61 -7.33 2.38
N TYR A 14 -20.36 -7.50 1.98
CA TYR A 14 -19.97 -7.87 0.63
C TYR A 14 -18.70 -8.72 0.66
N THR A 15 -18.58 -9.59 -0.33
CA THR A 15 -17.35 -10.34 -0.61
C THR A 15 -16.56 -9.60 -1.69
N LEU A 16 -15.23 -9.63 -1.59
CA LEU A 16 -14.35 -9.08 -2.60
C LEU A 16 -13.81 -10.22 -3.46
N PRO A 17 -13.90 -10.13 -4.80
CA PRO A 17 -13.23 -11.09 -5.68
C PRO A 17 -11.72 -11.11 -5.43
N SER A 18 -11.08 -12.25 -5.71
CA SER A 18 -9.62 -12.37 -5.62
C SER A 18 -8.91 -11.27 -6.43
N GLY A 19 -7.84 -10.70 -5.89
CA GLY A 19 -7.11 -9.58 -6.49
C GLY A 19 -7.77 -8.19 -6.38
N SER A 20 -9.07 -8.11 -6.01
CA SER A 20 -9.77 -6.82 -5.87
C SER A 20 -9.19 -5.94 -4.77
N LEU A 21 -8.63 -6.54 -3.72
CA LEU A 21 -7.94 -5.80 -2.67
C LEU A 21 -6.77 -5.00 -3.23
N MET A 22 -5.91 -5.64 -4.03
CA MET A 22 -4.74 -5.00 -4.62
C MET A 22 -5.14 -3.93 -5.63
N ARG A 23 -6.12 -4.23 -6.50
CA ARG A 23 -6.65 -3.25 -7.47
C ARG A 23 -7.25 -2.04 -6.75
N ASN A 24 -7.94 -2.23 -5.62
CA ASN A 24 -8.50 -1.13 -4.84
C ASN A 24 -7.44 -0.28 -4.13
N ARG A 25 -6.39 -0.90 -3.58
CA ARG A 25 -5.24 -0.17 -3.02
C ARG A 25 -4.56 0.66 -4.10
N TYR A 26 -4.34 0.08 -5.27
CA TYR A 26 -3.72 0.76 -6.40
C TYR A 26 -4.60 1.90 -6.94
N ARG A 27 -5.93 1.71 -7.03
CA ARG A 27 -6.89 2.81 -7.33
C ARG A 27 -6.72 3.98 -6.37
N ALA A 28 -6.60 3.70 -5.07
CA ALA A 28 -6.39 4.75 -4.08
C ALA A 28 -5.05 5.48 -4.30
N ALA A 29 -3.97 4.76 -4.55
CA ALA A 29 -2.68 5.35 -4.88
C ALA A 29 -2.77 6.27 -6.12
N LEU A 30 -3.29 5.76 -7.24
CA LEU A 30 -3.51 6.54 -8.47
C LEU A 30 -4.34 7.80 -8.26
N SER A 31 -5.35 7.73 -7.39
CA SER A 31 -6.27 8.84 -7.16
C SER A 31 -5.68 9.94 -6.27
N TRP A 32 -4.84 9.56 -5.31
CA TRP A 32 -4.48 10.44 -4.19
C TRP A 32 -2.99 10.73 -4.05
N PHE A 33 -2.09 9.92 -4.61
CA PHE A 33 -0.65 10.05 -4.37
C PHE A 33 0.05 10.99 -5.35
N ASP A 34 -0.66 11.52 -6.35
CA ASP A 34 -0.10 12.45 -7.34
C ASP A 34 1.20 11.88 -7.96
N GLU A 35 2.27 12.66 -8.03
CA GLU A 35 3.57 12.24 -8.57
C GLU A 35 4.22 11.06 -7.81
N PHE A 36 3.81 10.82 -6.56
CA PHE A 36 4.38 9.75 -5.72
C PHE A 36 3.84 8.36 -6.09
N VAL A 37 2.86 8.26 -7.00
CA VAL A 37 2.38 6.96 -7.51
C VAL A 37 3.50 6.16 -8.17
N ALA A 38 4.47 6.81 -8.80
CA ALA A 38 5.63 6.15 -9.40
C ALA A 38 6.41 5.33 -8.36
N LYS A 39 6.56 5.85 -7.14
CA LYS A 39 7.23 5.13 -6.05
C LYS A 39 6.43 3.92 -5.56
N ALA A 40 5.11 4.03 -5.59
CA ALA A 40 4.23 2.90 -5.26
C ALA A 40 4.35 1.80 -6.34
N GLU A 41 4.41 2.18 -7.62
CA GLU A 41 4.54 1.26 -8.75
C GLU A 41 5.84 0.43 -8.74
N GLU A 42 6.88 0.86 -8.02
CA GLU A 42 8.10 0.09 -7.77
C GLU A 42 7.92 -1.07 -6.78
N GLN A 43 6.86 -1.05 -5.95
CA GLN A 43 6.63 -2.10 -4.96
C GLN A 43 6.15 -3.38 -5.63
N SER A 44 6.57 -4.54 -5.10
CA SER A 44 6.19 -5.87 -5.63
C SER A 44 4.68 -6.05 -5.76
N GLU A 45 3.93 -5.44 -4.83
CA GLU A 45 2.47 -5.41 -4.78
C GLU A 45 1.80 -4.70 -5.98
N PHE A 46 2.50 -3.74 -6.62
CA PHE A 46 1.96 -2.92 -7.72
C PHE A 46 2.74 -3.06 -9.04
N LEU A 47 3.72 -3.95 -9.07
CA LEU A 47 4.64 -4.14 -10.19
C LEU A 47 3.94 -4.38 -11.54
N TYR A 48 2.81 -5.10 -11.52
CA TYR A 48 1.99 -5.34 -12.72
C TYR A 48 1.61 -4.03 -13.41
N TRP A 49 1.17 -3.03 -12.66
CA TRP A 49 0.76 -1.74 -13.21
C TRP A 49 1.94 -0.80 -13.47
N GLY A 50 3.02 -0.90 -12.70
CA GLY A 50 4.27 -0.20 -12.96
C GLY A 50 4.90 -0.61 -14.29
N ASN A 51 4.75 -1.87 -14.69
CA ASN A 51 5.25 -2.42 -15.95
C ASN A 51 4.27 -2.27 -17.14
N GLY A 52 3.33 -1.32 -17.05
CA GLY A 52 2.40 -1.02 -18.15
C GLY A 52 1.14 -1.89 -18.20
N GLY A 53 0.82 -2.60 -17.12
CA GLY A 53 -0.46 -3.31 -16.99
C GLY A 53 -1.67 -2.36 -17.02
N ASP A 54 -2.87 -2.92 -17.26
CA ASP A 54 -4.12 -2.16 -17.38
C ASP A 54 -4.42 -1.39 -16.08
N LYS A 55 -4.28 -0.06 -16.12
CA LYS A 55 -4.50 0.81 -14.98
C LYS A 55 -6.00 1.07 -14.82
N PRO A 56 -6.55 0.96 -13.60
CA PRO A 56 -7.96 1.22 -13.36
C PRO A 56 -8.30 2.70 -13.60
N ASP A 57 -9.44 2.95 -14.23
CA ASP A 57 -9.93 4.32 -14.42
C ASP A 57 -10.29 4.99 -13.08
N VAL A 58 -9.73 6.19 -12.87
CA VAL A 58 -9.92 7.04 -11.69
C VAL A 58 -10.37 8.46 -12.06
N SER A 59 -10.77 8.68 -13.31
CA SER A 59 -11.19 9.99 -13.85
C SER A 59 -12.23 10.68 -12.97
N ASN A 60 -13.23 9.95 -12.50
CA ASN A 60 -14.27 10.44 -11.60
C ASN A 60 -13.72 10.98 -10.27
N VAL A 61 -12.72 10.32 -9.68
CA VAL A 61 -12.09 10.77 -8.43
C VAL A 61 -11.23 12.00 -8.68
N LEU A 62 -10.51 12.04 -9.80
CA LEU A 62 -9.70 13.19 -10.19
C LEU A 62 -10.55 14.44 -10.43
N GLU A 63 -11.74 14.28 -11.03
CA GLU A 63 -12.70 15.36 -11.20
C GLU A 63 -13.18 15.92 -9.85
N ILE A 64 -13.55 15.04 -8.92
CA ILE A 64 -13.96 15.43 -7.55
C ILE A 64 -12.83 16.13 -6.81
N LYS A 65 -11.59 15.60 -6.92
CA LYS A 65 -10.39 16.20 -6.31
C LYS A 65 -10.18 17.63 -6.79
N LYS A 66 -10.34 17.85 -8.11
CA LYS A 66 -10.24 19.17 -8.74
C LYS A 66 -11.38 20.10 -8.28
N LYS A 67 -12.62 19.62 -8.31
CA LYS A 67 -13.82 20.38 -7.91
C LYS A 67 -13.78 20.85 -6.46
N ASN A 68 -13.25 20.02 -5.57
CA ASN A 68 -13.17 20.33 -4.13
C ASN A 68 -11.88 21.10 -3.75
N HIS A 69 -11.07 21.52 -4.73
CA HIS A 69 -9.81 22.22 -4.49
C HIS A 69 -8.90 21.51 -3.48
N CYS A 70 -8.84 20.18 -3.55
CA CYS A 70 -8.00 19.40 -2.66
C CYS A 70 -6.52 19.77 -2.82
N LYS A 71 -5.76 19.73 -1.73
CA LYS A 71 -4.31 19.96 -1.76
C LYS A 71 -3.59 18.77 -2.41
N HIS A 72 -2.39 19.02 -2.92
CA HIS A 72 -1.48 17.98 -3.40
C HIS A 72 -1.05 17.03 -2.28
N PHE A 73 -0.69 15.81 -2.64
CA PHE A 73 -0.21 14.81 -1.69
C PHE A 73 1.06 15.26 -0.96
N SER A 74 1.94 16.00 -1.63
CA SER A 74 3.13 16.61 -1.01
C SER A 74 2.79 17.52 0.18
N TYR A 75 1.68 18.26 0.12
CA TYR A 75 1.19 19.04 1.26
C TYR A 75 0.78 18.14 2.43
N PHE A 76 0.12 17.02 2.16
CA PHE A 76 -0.23 16.03 3.17
C PHE A 76 1.01 15.44 3.84
N LEU A 77 2.00 14.99 3.06
CA LEU A 77 3.26 14.45 3.58
C LEU A 77 3.99 15.48 4.46
N LYS A 78 4.05 16.74 4.03
CA LYS A 78 4.66 17.81 4.81
C LYS A 78 3.89 18.10 6.10
N LYS A 79 2.55 18.18 6.03
CA LYS A 79 1.70 18.49 7.19
C LYS A 79 1.80 17.41 8.27
N PHE A 80 1.90 16.15 7.87
CA PHE A 80 1.96 15.01 8.77
C PHE A 80 3.36 14.42 8.93
N LYS A 81 4.41 15.17 8.56
CA LYS A 81 5.81 14.74 8.62
C LYS A 81 6.20 14.17 9.99
N PHE A 82 5.76 14.82 11.07
CA PHE A 82 5.99 14.39 12.45
C PHE A 82 5.50 12.95 12.71
N LEU A 83 4.38 12.51 12.12
CA LEU A 83 3.91 11.14 12.27
C LEU A 83 4.88 10.13 11.66
N TYR A 84 5.53 10.49 10.56
CA TYR A 84 6.41 9.58 9.83
C TYR A 84 7.82 9.57 10.40
N GLU A 85 8.31 10.72 10.85
CA GLU A 85 9.64 10.86 11.45
C GLU A 85 9.65 10.39 12.90
N ASP A 86 8.72 10.87 13.73
CA ASP A 86 8.75 10.60 15.18
C ASP A 86 8.31 9.17 15.50
N ALA A 87 7.45 8.56 14.66
CA ALA A 87 7.08 7.15 14.80
C ALA A 87 8.11 6.19 14.18
N GLY A 88 9.21 6.70 13.60
CA GLY A 88 10.24 5.89 12.96
C GLY A 88 9.76 5.14 11.70
N MET A 89 8.73 5.65 11.01
CA MET A 89 8.18 5.02 9.80
C MET A 89 9.02 5.29 8.55
N LEU A 90 9.94 6.25 8.59
CA LEU A 90 10.88 6.55 7.52
C LEU A 90 12.31 6.18 7.96
N PRO A 91 12.69 4.89 7.91
CA PRO A 91 14.05 4.49 8.23
C PRO A 91 15.00 4.96 7.13
N ASP A 92 16.19 5.45 7.51
CA ASP A 92 17.25 5.79 6.55
C ASP A 92 17.67 4.57 5.70
N LYS A 93 17.51 3.36 6.26
CA LYS A 93 17.83 2.09 5.60
C LYS A 93 16.80 1.03 5.95
N VAL A 94 16.30 0.34 4.93
CA VAL A 94 15.57 -0.92 5.07
C VAL A 94 16.54 -2.06 4.74
N PHE A 95 16.60 -3.09 5.58
CA PHE A 95 17.50 -4.24 5.38
C PHE A 95 16.75 -5.55 5.61
N HIS A 96 17.23 -6.61 4.96
CA HIS A 96 16.78 -7.98 5.21
C HIS A 96 17.86 -8.72 6.00
N LEU A 97 17.45 -9.51 6.98
CA LEU A 97 18.38 -10.34 7.75
C LEU A 97 18.76 -11.57 6.91
N ARG A 98 20.05 -11.84 6.82
CA ARG A 98 20.61 -12.97 6.05
C ARG A 98 21.41 -13.88 6.97
N ALA A 99 21.05 -15.15 7.01
CA ALA A 99 21.82 -16.20 7.65
C ALA A 99 22.84 -16.78 6.67
N ARG A 100 24.07 -17.00 7.14
CA ARG A 100 25.12 -17.71 6.44
C ARG A 100 25.43 -18.99 7.23
N TYR A 101 25.41 -20.13 6.55
CA TYR A 101 25.68 -21.43 7.13
C TYR A 101 27.11 -21.89 6.81
N ASP A 102 27.64 -22.81 7.62
CA ASP A 102 29.00 -23.32 7.47
C ASP A 102 29.23 -24.08 6.14
N ASP A 103 28.15 -24.58 5.54
CA ASP A 103 28.15 -25.23 4.22
C ASP A 103 28.15 -24.24 3.04
N GLY A 104 28.24 -22.93 3.33
CA GLY A 104 28.21 -21.86 2.33
C GLY A 104 26.81 -21.49 1.85
N THR A 105 25.76 -22.14 2.34
CA THR A 105 24.37 -21.78 2.01
C THR A 105 24.04 -20.43 2.64
N GLU A 106 23.26 -19.62 1.92
CA GLU A 106 22.78 -18.33 2.40
C GLU A 106 21.24 -18.29 2.30
N ARG A 107 20.57 -17.90 3.38
CA ARG A 107 19.10 -17.78 3.43
C ARG A 107 18.67 -16.46 4.06
N CYS A 108 17.61 -15.84 3.56
CA CYS A 108 17.04 -14.64 4.17
C CYS A 108 15.99 -15.03 5.23
N LEU A 109 15.90 -14.24 6.29
CA LEU A 109 14.83 -14.35 7.27
C LEU A 109 13.52 -13.89 6.62
N GLU A 110 12.55 -14.78 6.57
CA GLU A 110 11.20 -14.48 6.12
C GLU A 110 10.24 -14.54 7.32
N LEU A 111 9.24 -13.66 7.34
CA LEU A 111 8.15 -13.77 8.29
C LEU A 111 7.38 -15.06 8.01
N ARG A 112 7.15 -15.87 9.05
CA ARG A 112 6.37 -17.10 8.93
C ARG A 112 4.91 -16.74 8.67
N ASP A 113 4.53 -16.69 7.41
CA ASP A 113 3.16 -16.41 6.97
C ASP A 113 2.21 -17.51 7.49
N LYS A 114 1.41 -17.21 8.52
CA LYS A 114 0.43 -18.17 9.08
C LYS A 114 -0.86 -18.29 8.25
N HIS A 115 -1.01 -17.53 7.16
CA HIS A 115 -2.28 -17.37 6.44
C HIS A 115 -2.21 -17.54 4.90
N ARG A 116 -1.19 -18.23 4.36
CA ARG A 116 -1.31 -18.81 3.02
C ARG A 116 -1.92 -20.21 3.11
N LEU A 117 -3.25 -20.27 3.20
CA LEU A 117 -4.10 -21.43 2.90
C LEU A 117 -5.20 -20.97 1.97
#